data_AF-A0A955AXN4-F1
#
_entry.id   AF-A0A955AXN4-F1
#
_cell.length_a   1.000
_cell.length_b   1.000
_cell.length_c   1.000
_cell.angle_alpha   90.00
_cell.angle_beta   90.00
_cell.angle_gamma   90.00
#
_symmetry.space_group_name_H-M   'P 1'
#
loop_
_entity.id
_entity.type
_entity.pdbx_description
1 polymer ?
#
loop_
_entity_poly.entity_id
_entity_poly.type
_entity_poly.pdbx_seq_one_letter_code
_entity_poly.pdbx_strand_id
1 'polypeptide(L)'
;NVVNARRVRTVTKPDRTIVRLASDATNFDDTDQPGLYELRSDEETYLFAVNLDASESNTAPLDVGQLEQAGVRLGTEITQAERRDRLRQQRDKELEDRQQVWRWLIVAALGILMLETGLASRAARQTNQPTEATS
;
A
#
# COMPACT_ATOMS: atom_id res chain seq x y z
N ASN A 1 14.88 34.25 -15.58
CA ASN A 1 15.99 33.80 -14.71
C ASN A 1 15.36 33.03 -13.56
N VAL A 2 15.08 31.74 -13.76
CA VAL A 2 14.31 30.93 -12.80
C VAL A 2 15.30 30.13 -11.96
N VAL A 3 15.51 30.61 -10.74
CA VAL A 3 15.93 29.89 -9.53
C VAL A 3 16.33 28.41 -9.73
N ASN A 4 17.64 28.16 -9.77
CA ASN A 4 18.23 26.85 -9.51
C ASN A 4 17.98 26.48 -8.03
N ALA A 5 16.77 26.03 -7.72
CA ALA A 5 16.52 25.28 -6.50
C ALA A 5 17.39 24.03 -6.58
N ARG A 6 18.30 23.89 -5.62
CA ARG A 6 19.24 22.77 -5.52
C ARG A 6 18.48 21.49 -5.17
N ARG A 7 17.76 20.91 -6.15
CA ARG A 7 16.99 19.67 -5.96
C ARG A 7 17.98 18.58 -5.59
N VAL A 8 17.73 17.95 -4.45
CA VAL A 8 18.57 16.88 -3.95
C VAL A 8 18.03 15.60 -4.55
N ARG A 9 18.76 15.07 -5.52
CA ARG A 9 18.44 13.81 -6.16
C ARG A 9 19.40 12.75 -5.65
N THR A 10 18.89 11.59 -5.28
CA THR A 10 19.71 10.47 -4.82
C THR A 10 19.36 9.22 -5.58
N VAL A 11 20.37 8.44 -5.96
CA VAL A 11 20.20 7.11 -6.53
C VAL A 11 20.63 6.09 -5.49
N THR A 12 19.73 5.17 -5.14
CA THR A 12 20.05 3.98 -4.36
C THR A 12 20.37 2.85 -5.33
N LYS A 13 21.58 2.30 -5.20
CA LYS A 13 22.06 1.15 -5.97
C LYS A 13 21.50 -0.18 -5.43
N PRO A 14 21.64 -1.30 -6.17
CA PRO A 14 21.18 -2.63 -5.73
C PRO A 14 21.80 -3.10 -4.41
N ASP A 15 23.06 -2.73 -4.14
CA ASP A 15 23.77 -2.98 -2.88
C ASP A 15 23.31 -2.09 -1.71
N ARG A 16 22.32 -1.22 -1.95
CA ARG A 16 21.79 -0.19 -1.03
C ARG A 16 22.74 0.99 -0.78
N THR A 17 23.81 1.11 -1.55
CA THR A 17 24.66 2.31 -1.53
C THR A 17 23.87 3.49 -2.11
N ILE A 18 23.93 4.64 -1.45
CA ILE A 18 23.22 5.86 -1.88
C ILE A 18 24.23 6.84 -2.49
N VAL A 19 24.01 7.20 -3.75
CA VAL A 19 24.80 8.19 -4.49
C VAL A 19 23.99 9.46 -4.62
N ARG A 20 24.54 10.60 -4.19
CA ARG A 20 23.91 11.90 -4.35
C ARG A 20 24.28 12.51 -5.69
N LEU A 21 23.27 12.86 -6.48
CA LEU A 21 23.45 13.51 -7.77
C LEU A 21 23.66 15.02 -7.60
N ALA A 22 24.45 15.60 -8.50
CA ALA A 22 24.49 17.05 -8.66
C ALA A 22 23.13 17.56 -9.15
N SER A 23 22.77 18.80 -8.80
CA SER A 23 21.44 19.35 -9.09
C SER A 23 21.16 19.56 -10.58
N ASP A 24 22.21 19.63 -11.40
CA ASP A 24 22.20 19.76 -12.85
C ASP A 24 22.52 18.44 -13.58
N ALA A 25 22.70 17.33 -12.85
CA ALA A 25 23.00 16.04 -13.45
C ALA A 25 21.82 15.51 -14.29
N THR A 26 22.07 15.31 -15.58
CA THR A 26 21.12 14.73 -16.53
C THR A 26 21.34 13.24 -16.78
N ASN A 27 22.54 12.74 -16.50
CA ASN A 27 22.94 11.34 -16.69
C ASN A 27 23.46 10.74 -15.38
N PHE A 28 23.40 9.41 -15.28
CA PHE A 28 23.95 8.63 -14.18
C PHE A 28 24.59 7.37 -14.76
N ASP A 29 25.92 7.32 -14.75
CA ASP A 29 26.71 6.26 -15.40
C ASP A 29 27.24 5.21 -14.41
N ASP A 30 26.96 5.39 -13.11
CA ASP A 30 27.42 4.51 -12.03
C ASP A 30 26.49 3.30 -11.87
N THR A 31 26.25 2.62 -12.99
CA THR A 31 25.40 1.44 -13.17
C THR A 31 26.24 0.17 -13.34
N ASP A 32 27.24 0.04 -12.45
CA ASP A 32 28.26 -1.02 -12.45
C ASP A 32 27.73 -2.38 -11.97
N GLN A 33 26.58 -2.40 -11.30
CA GLN A 33 25.94 -3.60 -10.77
C GLN A 33 24.62 -3.89 -11.49
N PRO A 34 24.33 -5.15 -11.86
CA PRO A 34 23.00 -5.52 -12.33
C PRO A 34 21.97 -5.41 -11.20
N GLY A 35 20.72 -5.12 -11.55
CA GLY A 35 19.60 -5.11 -10.61
C GLY A 35 18.78 -3.82 -10.65
N LEU A 36 18.01 -3.60 -9.57
CA LEU A 36 17.06 -2.50 -9.45
C LEU A 36 17.69 -1.28 -8.76
N TYR A 37 17.62 -0.13 -9.42
CA TYR A 37 18.07 1.15 -8.91
C TYR A 37 16.85 2.03 -8.58
N GLU A 38 16.94 2.79 -7.50
CA GLU A 38 15.90 3.73 -7.07
C GLU A 38 16.42 5.18 -7.17
N LEU A 39 15.85 5.97 -8.08
CA LEU A 39 16.06 7.40 -8.14
C LEU A 39 14.98 8.11 -7.31
N ARG A 40 15.41 8.82 -6.28
CA ARG A 40 14.55 9.71 -5.48
C ARG A 40 14.80 11.16 -5.84
N SER A 41 13.73 11.88 -6.16
CA SER A 41 13.75 13.30 -6.50
C SER A 41 12.59 14.00 -5.81
N ASP A 42 12.88 14.78 -4.77
CA ASP A 42 11.89 15.47 -3.92
C ASP A 42 10.73 14.55 -3.48
N GLU A 43 9.60 14.54 -4.19
CA GLU A 43 8.39 13.75 -3.88
C GLU A 43 8.20 12.51 -4.77
N GLU A 44 9.03 12.34 -5.80
CA GLU A 44 8.90 11.26 -6.77
C GLU A 44 10.02 10.23 -6.61
N THR A 45 9.63 8.97 -6.75
CA THR A 45 10.54 7.83 -6.73
C THR A 45 10.38 7.06 -8.04
N TYR A 46 11.49 6.88 -8.75
CA TYR A 46 11.55 6.15 -10.01
C TYR A 46 12.43 4.92 -9.85
N LEU A 47 11.94 3.78 -10.32
CA LEU A 47 12.67 2.53 -10.33
C LEU A 47 13.09 2.21 -11.76
N PHE A 48 14.35 1.81 -11.94
CA PHE A 48 14.85 1.34 -13.23
C PHE A 48 15.76 0.12 -13.04
N ALA A 49 15.65 -0.85 -13.95
CA ALA A 49 16.45 -2.06 -13.93
C ALA A 49 17.64 -1.92 -14.88
N VAL A 50 18.82 -2.35 -14.43
CA VAL A 50 20.05 -2.39 -15.23
C VAL A 50 20.42 -3.86 -15.44
N ASN A 51 20.71 -4.23 -16.69
CA ASN A 51 21.14 -5.58 -17.08
C ASN A 51 20.19 -6.66 -16.53
N LEU A 52 18.89 -6.46 -16.73
CA LEU A 52 17.90 -7.50 -16.47
C LEU A 52 18.17 -8.65 -17.44
N ASP A 53 18.59 -9.81 -16.94
CA ASP A 53 18.81 -10.97 -17.78
C ASP A 53 17.49 -11.35 -18.48
N ALA A 54 17.55 -11.67 -19.78
CA ALA A 54 16.35 -12.06 -20.52
C ALA A 54 15.65 -13.28 -19.89
N SER A 55 16.39 -14.11 -19.15
CA SER A 55 15.86 -15.23 -18.37
C SER A 55 14.99 -14.80 -17.19
N GLU A 56 15.14 -13.60 -16.61
CA GLU A 56 14.27 -13.11 -15.53
C GLU A 56 12.85 -12.78 -16.03
N SER A 57 12.71 -12.44 -17.32
CA SER A 57 11.41 -12.29 -17.98
C SER A 57 10.87 -13.60 -18.55
N ASN A 58 11.62 -14.70 -18.44
CA ASN A 58 11.23 -15.99 -18.98
C ASN A 58 10.17 -16.64 -18.07
N THR A 59 8.91 -16.32 -18.36
CA THR A 59 7.73 -16.94 -17.75
C THR A 59 7.38 -18.28 -18.40
N ALA A 60 8.28 -18.86 -19.21
CA ALA A 60 8.08 -20.20 -19.72
C ALA A 60 7.85 -21.18 -18.55
N PRO A 61 6.90 -22.11 -18.69
CA PRO A 61 6.70 -23.14 -17.70
C PRO A 61 8.02 -23.88 -17.44
N LEU A 62 8.47 -23.86 -16.19
CA LEU A 62 9.67 -24.60 -15.80
C LEU A 62 9.37 -26.10 -15.90
N ASP A 63 10.28 -26.85 -16.53
CA ASP A 63 10.11 -28.28 -16.70
C ASP A 63 10.09 -29.00 -15.35
N VAL A 64 9.04 -29.80 -15.14
CA VAL A 64 8.73 -30.47 -13.89
C VAL A 64 9.83 -31.46 -13.51
N GLY A 65 10.47 -32.08 -14.50
CA GLY A 65 11.56 -33.03 -14.31
C GLY A 65 12.84 -32.40 -13.72
N GLN A 66 13.12 -31.12 -14.00
CA GLN A 66 14.27 -30.41 -13.45
C GLN A 66 14.06 -30.05 -11.97
N LEU A 67 12.81 -29.77 -11.57
CA LEU A 67 12.45 -29.49 -10.17
C LEU A 67 12.57 -30.73 -9.28
N GLU A 68 12.19 -31.90 -9.79
CA GLU A 68 12.34 -33.17 -9.06
C GLU A 68 13.81 -33.56 -8.88
N GLN A 69 14.66 -33.34 -9.90
CA GLN A 69 16.10 -33.59 -9.81
C GLN A 69 16.81 -32.65 -8.82
N ALA A 70 16.30 -31.41 -8.65
CA ALA A 70 16.76 -30.48 -7.63
C ALA A 70 16.26 -30.80 -6.21
N GLY A 71 15.54 -31.92 -6.02
CA GLY A 71 15.05 -32.38 -4.72
C GLY A 71 13.73 -31.77 -4.28
N VAL A 72 13.04 -31.04 -5.15
CA VAL A 72 11.73 -30.45 -4.84
C VAL A 72 10.67 -31.54 -4.96
N ARG A 73 10.10 -31.94 -3.82
CA ARG A 73 8.94 -32.84 -3.75
C ARG A 73 7.71 -32.05 -4.19
N LEU A 74 7.31 -32.15 -5.46
CA LEU A 74 6.05 -31.56 -5.90
C LEU A 74 4.88 -32.37 -5.32
N GLY A 75 4.21 -31.79 -4.32
CA GLY A 75 2.94 -32.30 -3.83
C GLY A 75 1.90 -32.31 -4.96
N THR A 76 0.96 -33.26 -4.86
CA THR A 76 -0.11 -33.54 -5.83
C THR A 76 -0.61 -32.29 -6.52
N GLU A 77 -0.56 -32.28 -7.87
CA GLU A 77 -0.93 -31.15 -8.70
C GLU A 77 -2.29 -30.57 -8.30
N ILE A 78 -2.26 -29.44 -7.58
CA ILE A 78 -3.43 -28.58 -7.53
C ILE A 78 -3.54 -27.97 -8.93
N THR A 79 -4.64 -28.31 -9.60
CA THR A 79 -4.92 -27.98 -11.00
C THR A 79 -4.66 -26.49 -11.29
N GLN A 80 -4.20 -26.17 -12.51
CA GLN A 80 -3.89 -24.78 -12.90
C GLN A 80 -5.07 -23.80 -12.70
N ALA A 81 -6.31 -24.31 -12.72
CA ALA A 81 -7.52 -23.55 -12.42
C ALA A 81 -7.51 -23.02 -10.99
N GLU A 82 -7.18 -23.88 -10.02
CA GLU A 82 -7.20 -23.57 -8.60
C GLU A 82 -6.05 -22.65 -8.18
N ARG A 83 -4.92 -22.72 -8.89
CA ARG A 83 -3.79 -21.79 -8.73
C ARG A 83 -4.12 -20.38 -9.23
N ARG A 84 -4.86 -20.27 -10.34
CA ARG A 84 -5.36 -18.99 -10.87
C ARG A 84 -6.43 -18.38 -9.96
N ASP A 85 -7.29 -19.18 -9.37
CA ASP A 85 -8.30 -18.70 -8.41
C ASP A 85 -7.66 -18.20 -7.10
N ARG A 86 -6.61 -18.87 -6.60
CA ARG A 86 -5.86 -18.39 -5.42
C ARG A 86 -5.15 -17.06 -5.66
N LEU A 87 -4.56 -16.85 -6.84
CA LEU A 87 -3.92 -15.59 -7.23
C LEU A 87 -4.93 -14.43 -7.39
N ARG A 88 -6.16 -14.71 -7.86
CA ARG A 88 -7.24 -13.71 -7.89
C ARG A 88 -7.72 -13.36 -6.48
N GLN A 89 -7.94 -14.36 -5.63
CA GLN A 89 -8.35 -14.16 -4.25
C GLN A 89 -7.34 -13.38 -3.39
N GLN A 90 -6.04 -13.43 -3.72
CA GLN A 90 -5.01 -12.64 -3.02
C GLN A 90 -5.05 -11.16 -3.40
N ARG A 91 -5.36 -10.82 -4.65
CA ARG A 91 -5.50 -9.41 -5.09
C ARG A 91 -6.77 -8.73 -4.56
N ASP A 92 -7.85 -9.48 -4.38
CA ASP A 92 -9.11 -8.93 -3.88
C ASP A 92 -9.06 -8.64 -2.36
N LYS A 93 -8.27 -9.41 -1.60
CA LYS A 93 -8.14 -9.26 -0.14
C LYS A 93 -7.36 -8.01 0.30
N GLU A 94 -6.42 -7.53 -0.51
CA GLU A 94 -5.70 -6.27 -0.18
C GLU A 94 -6.59 -5.01 -0.35
N LEU A 95 -7.72 -5.13 -1.05
CA LEU A 95 -8.69 -4.04 -1.28
C LEU A 95 -10.00 -4.14 -0.47
N GLU A 96 -10.22 -5.23 0.26
CA GLU A 96 -11.48 -5.48 0.98
C GLU A 96 -11.55 -4.76 2.33
N ASP A 97 -10.42 -4.62 3.04
CA ASP A 97 -10.42 -4.15 4.43
C ASP A 97 -10.75 -2.64 4.56
N ARG A 98 -10.59 -1.88 3.47
CA ARG A 98 -10.92 -0.44 3.43
C ARG A 98 -12.40 -0.15 3.18
N GLN A 99 -13.19 -1.11 2.72
CA GLN A 99 -14.57 -0.85 2.28
C GLN A 99 -15.63 -0.94 3.39
N GLN A 100 -15.31 -1.50 4.57
CA GLN A 100 -16.31 -1.73 5.62
C GLN A 100 -16.28 -0.69 6.76
N VAL A 101 -15.24 0.16 6.83
CA VAL A 101 -15.04 1.13 7.93
C VAL A 101 -16.08 2.26 7.91
N TRP A 102 -16.50 2.74 6.73
CA TRP A 102 -17.40 3.90 6.63
C TRP A 102 -18.79 3.66 7.22
N ARG A 103 -19.33 2.44 7.11
CA ARG A 103 -20.65 2.11 7.66
C ARG A 103 -20.63 2.15 9.19
N TRP A 104 -19.53 1.71 9.80
CA TRP A 104 -19.33 1.80 11.24
C TRP A 104 -19.16 3.24 11.72
N LEU A 105 -18.52 4.11 10.93
CA LEU A 105 -18.42 5.55 11.23
C LEU A 105 -19.80 6.22 11.29
N ILE A 106 -20.71 5.91 10.35
CA ILE A 106 -22.08 6.45 10.36
C ILE A 106 -22.85 5.97 11.60
N VAL A 107 -22.78 4.68 11.92
CA VAL A 107 -23.46 4.12 13.11
C VAL A 107 -22.92 4.75 14.39
N ALA A 108 -21.61 4.92 14.51
CA ALA A 108 -20.99 5.58 15.66
C ALA A 108 -21.45 7.05 15.80
N ALA A 109 -21.47 7.80 14.70
CA ALA A 109 -21.94 9.19 14.69
C ALA A 109 -23.41 9.30 15.11
N LEU A 110 -24.28 8.41 14.62
CA LEU A 110 -25.70 8.37 15.02
C LEU A 110 -25.87 8.02 16.50
N GLY A 111 -25.08 7.07 17.02
CA GLY A 111 -25.09 6.71 18.44
C GLY A 111 -24.71 7.88 19.34
N ILE A 112 -23.66 8.63 18.97
CA ILE A 112 -23.26 9.86 19.68
C ILE A 112 -24.41 10.88 19.65
N LEU A 113 -25.03 11.10 18.49
CA LEU A 113 -26.12 12.07 18.35
C LEU A 113 -27.33 11.72 19.22
N MET A 114 -27.68 10.43 19.32
CA MET A 114 -28.76 9.96 20.21
C MET A 114 -28.43 10.15 21.69
N LEU A 115 -27.17 9.93 22.07
CA LEU A 115 -26.68 10.16 23.43
C LEU A 115 -26.80 11.64 23.82
N GLU A 116 -26.29 12.53 22.96
CA GLU A 116 -26.40 13.99 23.13
C GLU A 116 -27.86 14.44 23.22
N THR A 117 -28.72 13.91 22.33
CA THR A 117 -30.14 14.23 22.31
C THR A 117 -30.86 13.76 23.58
N GLY A 118 -30.56 12.54 24.05
CA GLY A 118 -31.15 11.99 25.28
C GLY A 118 -30.76 12.75 26.53
N LEU A 119 -29.50 13.20 26.62
CA LEU A 119 -29.00 14.04 27.71
C LEU A 119 -29.69 15.41 27.73
N ALA A 120 -29.80 16.07 26.58
CA ALA A 120 -30.53 17.35 26.46
C ALA A 120 -32.02 17.20 26.77
N SER A 121 -32.64 16.09 26.37
CA SER A 121 -34.04 15.78 26.65
C SER A 121 -34.30 15.58 28.15
N ARG A 122 -33.40 14.88 28.86
CA ARG A 122 -33.51 14.72 30.32
C ARG A 122 -33.26 16.04 31.06
N ALA A 123 -32.35 16.88 30.58
CA ALA A 123 -32.12 18.20 31.15
C ALA A 123 -33.34 19.12 30.96
N ALA A 124 -33.94 19.16 29.77
CA ALA A 124 -35.14 19.96 29.50
C ALA A 124 -36.37 19.50 30.30
N ARG A 125 -36.48 18.20 30.61
CA ARG A 125 -37.59 17.66 31.41
C ARG A 125 -37.46 17.94 32.91
N GLN A 126 -36.26 18.22 33.41
CA GLN A 126 -36.05 18.67 34.80
C GLN A 126 -36.38 20.16 34.97
N THR A 127 -36.25 20.97 33.90
CA THR A 127 -36.61 22.40 33.94
C THR A 127 -38.12 22.65 33.88
N ASN A 128 -38.91 21.71 33.35
CA ASN A 128 -40.38 21.81 33.25
C ASN A 128 -41.13 21.05 34.38
N GLN A 129 -40.65 21.12 35.62
CA GLN A 129 -41.53 20.87 36.78
C GLN A 129 -42.31 22.18 37.01
N PRO A 130 -43.62 22.23 36.71
CA PRO A 130 -44.43 23.37 37.07
C PRO A 130 -44.50 23.41 38.58
N THR A 131 -44.06 24.50 39.19
CA THR A 131 -44.35 24.80 40.58
C THR A 131 -45.85 25.03 40.70
N GLU A 132 -46.61 23.95 40.90
CA GLU A 132 -47.93 24.04 41.52
C GLU A 132 -47.72 24.46 42.98
N ALA A 133 -47.89 25.75 43.26
CA ALA A 133 -48.15 26.30 44.57
C ALA A 133 -49.20 27.40 44.38
N THR A 134 -50.49 27.04 44.46
CA THR A 134 -51.35 27.28 45.63
C THR A 134 -51.41 28.76 46.03
N SER A 135 -52.49 29.44 45.63
CA SER A 135 -53.40 30.23 46.48
C SER A 135 -54.43 30.98 45.65
#